data_AF-A0A820NN06-F1
#
_entry.id   AF-A0A820NN06-F1
#
_cell.length_a   1.000
_cell.length_b   1.000
_cell.length_c   1.000
_cell.angle_alpha   90.00
_cell.angle_beta   90.00
_cell.angle_gamma   90.00
#
_symmetry.space_group_name_H-M   'P 1'
#
loop_
_entity.id
_entity.type
_entity.pdbx_description
1 polymer ?
#
loop_
_entity_poly.entity_id
_entity_poly.type
_entity_poly.pdbx_seq_one_letter_code
_entity_poly.pdbx_strand_id
1 'polypeptide(L)'
;MIDAMKKYFATWPKGQRPLIGCATQQTGKRLGAHTEHIDEKHFELCTRETRDLKFDIMLEIKDNEQSAIIAVPYTARERVRSQPVDIDPGNYRYIYENAQHLQNEANERKRKRAEKKKLPMLMTTKKIVN
;
A
#
# COMPACT_ATOMS: atom_id res chain seq x y z
N MET A 1 4.88 20.98 -5.25
CA MET A 1 5.50 19.64 -5.03
C MET A 1 6.71 19.43 -5.94
N ILE A 2 6.52 19.41 -7.27
CA ILE A 2 7.59 19.13 -8.25
C ILE A 2 8.83 20.01 -8.08
N ASP A 3 8.67 21.32 -7.89
CA ASP A 3 9.84 22.21 -7.72
C ASP A 3 10.63 21.93 -6.44
N ALA A 4 9.94 21.52 -5.35
CA ALA A 4 10.59 21.11 -4.12
C ALA A 4 11.37 19.80 -4.33
N MET A 5 10.78 18.83 -5.04
CA MET A 5 11.46 17.59 -5.41
C MET A 5 12.69 17.87 -6.27
N LYS A 6 12.60 18.74 -7.30
CA LYS A 6 13.76 19.12 -8.13
C LYS A 6 14.90 19.72 -7.31
N LYS A 7 14.59 20.61 -6.36
CA LYS A 7 15.58 21.18 -5.44
C LYS A 7 16.22 20.13 -4.55
N TYR A 8 15.42 19.22 -3.99
CA TYR A 8 15.91 18.09 -3.21
C TYR A 8 16.77 17.13 -4.06
N PHE A 9 16.38 16.84 -5.30
CA PHE A 9 17.11 15.91 -6.17
C PHE A 9 18.47 16.46 -6.57
N ALA A 10 18.60 17.78 -6.65
CA ALA A 10 19.88 18.44 -6.88
C ALA A 10 20.88 18.27 -5.71
N THR A 11 20.42 17.87 -4.52
CA THR A 11 21.32 17.58 -3.38
C THR A 11 21.84 16.14 -3.39
N TRP A 12 21.34 15.28 -4.28
CA TRP A 12 21.77 13.89 -4.36
C TRP A 12 23.01 13.73 -5.26
N PRO A 13 23.94 12.80 -4.93
CA PRO A 13 25.09 12.52 -5.76
C PRO A 13 24.68 12.13 -7.19
N LYS A 14 25.46 12.58 -8.17
CA LYS A 14 25.23 12.25 -9.58
C LYS A 14 25.26 10.73 -9.78
N GLY A 15 24.27 10.21 -10.49
CA GLY A 15 24.13 8.77 -10.77
C GLY A 15 23.41 7.98 -9.69
N GLN A 16 23.11 8.58 -8.53
CA GLN A 16 22.22 7.98 -7.54
C GLN A 16 20.76 8.39 -7.79
N ARG A 17 19.84 7.57 -7.27
CA ARG A 17 18.41 7.84 -7.31
C ARG A 17 17.96 8.42 -5.98
N PRO A 18 17.32 9.60 -5.97
CA PRO A 18 16.68 10.12 -4.78
C PRO A 18 15.64 9.14 -4.23
N LEU A 19 15.57 9.04 -2.90
CA LEU A 19 14.52 8.32 -2.19
C LEU A 19 13.53 9.31 -1.58
N ILE A 20 12.24 9.05 -1.75
CA ILE A 20 11.15 9.85 -1.17
C ILE A 20 10.24 8.95 -0.31
N GLY A 21 9.91 9.42 0.90
CA GLY A 21 8.86 8.83 1.73
C GLY A 21 7.47 9.25 1.25
N CYS A 22 6.58 8.28 1.04
CA CYS A 22 5.19 8.49 0.67
C CYS A 22 4.28 7.99 1.81
N ALA A 23 3.55 8.92 2.42
CA ALA A 23 2.61 8.66 3.49
C ALA A 23 1.30 9.43 3.24
N THR A 24 0.18 8.87 3.70
CA THR A 24 -1.10 9.55 3.74
C THR A 24 -1.58 9.65 5.18
N GLN A 25 -2.17 10.80 5.53
CA GLN A 25 -2.74 11.04 6.86
C GLN A 25 -3.87 10.04 7.16
N GLN A 26 -3.83 9.43 8.34
CA GLN A 26 -4.94 8.62 8.84
C GLN A 26 -6.10 9.52 9.28
N THR A 27 -7.27 9.36 8.67
CA THR A 27 -8.49 10.10 9.01
C THR A 27 -8.86 9.93 10.48
N GLY A 28 -9.17 11.04 11.16
CA GLY A 28 -9.57 11.04 12.58
C GLY A 28 -8.44 10.76 13.58
N LYS A 29 -7.17 10.74 13.15
CA LYS A 29 -6.00 10.61 14.04
C LYS A 29 -5.22 11.93 14.12
N ARG A 30 -4.25 12.00 15.02
CA ARG A 30 -3.32 13.13 15.13
C ARG A 30 -2.66 13.43 13.79
N LEU A 31 -2.35 14.70 13.54
CA LEU A 31 -1.60 15.11 12.36
C LEU A 31 -0.24 14.38 12.30
N GLY A 32 0.13 13.90 11.12
CA GLY A 32 1.32 13.07 10.89
C GLY A 32 1.13 11.58 11.20
N ALA A 33 -0.06 11.13 11.61
CA ALA A 33 -0.32 9.70 11.76
C ALA A 33 -0.47 9.04 10.38
N HIS A 34 0.34 8.02 10.11
CA HIS A 34 0.27 7.30 8.84
C HIS A 34 -0.94 6.39 8.79
N THR A 35 -1.59 6.37 7.62
CA THR A 35 -2.68 5.44 7.30
C THR A 35 -2.26 3.99 7.48
N GLU A 36 -3.25 3.13 7.69
CA GLU A 36 -3.04 1.68 7.80
C GLU A 36 -2.85 1.03 6.43
N HIS A 37 -3.51 1.58 5.41
CA HIS A 37 -3.52 1.09 4.03
C HIS A 37 -3.27 2.24 3.06
N ILE A 38 -2.66 1.94 1.92
CA ILE A 38 -2.45 2.88 0.82
C ILE A 38 -3.76 3.50 0.34
N ASP A 39 -3.74 4.82 0.12
CA ASP A 39 -4.78 5.52 -0.62
C ASP A 39 -4.42 5.47 -2.10
N GLU A 40 -5.00 4.52 -2.83
CA GLU A 40 -4.73 4.28 -4.25
C GLU A 40 -4.92 5.54 -5.11
N LYS A 41 -5.95 6.35 -4.84
CA LYS A 41 -6.24 7.55 -5.64
C LYS A 41 -5.19 8.62 -5.40
N HIS A 42 -4.78 8.79 -4.14
CA HIS A 42 -3.71 9.71 -3.79
C HIS A 42 -2.38 9.25 -4.39
N PHE A 43 -2.10 7.96 -4.34
CA PHE A 43 -0.88 7.37 -4.88
C PHE A 43 -0.81 7.49 -6.40
N GLU A 44 -1.89 7.14 -7.12
CA GLU A 44 -2.00 7.31 -8.57
C GLU A 44 -1.80 8.77 -9.00
N LEU A 45 -2.39 9.72 -8.26
CA LEU A 45 -2.19 11.14 -8.53
C LEU A 45 -0.71 11.51 -8.37
N CYS A 46 -0.08 11.07 -7.27
CA CYS A 46 1.34 11.36 -7.02
C CYS A 46 2.24 10.78 -8.12
N THR A 47 2.10 9.50 -8.50
CA THR A 47 2.93 8.88 -9.54
C THR A 47 2.72 9.52 -10.91
N ARG A 48 1.49 9.94 -11.22
CA ARG A 48 1.18 10.64 -12.47
C ARG A 48 1.84 12.02 -12.54
N GLU A 49 1.72 12.83 -11.49
CA GLU A 49 2.29 14.19 -11.46
C GLU A 49 3.83 14.17 -11.46
N THR A 50 4.43 13.12 -10.92
CA THR A 50 5.89 12.97 -10.75
C THR A 50 6.56 12.11 -11.82
N ARG A 51 5.80 11.64 -12.82
CA ARG A 51 6.26 10.64 -13.81
C ARG A 51 7.55 10.99 -14.57
N ASP A 52 7.82 12.28 -14.77
CA ASP A 52 8.98 12.77 -15.52
C ASP A 52 10.26 12.86 -14.65
N LEU A 53 10.15 12.50 -13.37
CA LEU A 53 11.24 12.49 -12.40
C LEU A 53 11.74 11.05 -12.17
N LYS A 54 13.05 10.89 -11.95
CA LYS A 54 13.68 9.58 -11.65
C LYS A 54 14.02 9.48 -10.17
N PHE A 55 13.29 8.64 -9.45
CA PHE A 55 13.44 8.45 -8.01
C PHE A 55 12.86 7.10 -7.58
N ASP A 56 13.18 6.67 -6.37
CA ASP A 56 12.59 5.50 -5.74
C ASP A 56 11.63 5.95 -4.62
N ILE A 57 10.57 5.17 -4.36
CA ILE A 57 9.53 5.49 -3.37
C ILE A 57 9.63 4.51 -2.20
N MET A 58 9.69 5.05 -0.98
CA MET A 58 9.47 4.30 0.26
C MET A 58 8.02 4.52 0.70
N LEU A 59 7.24 3.45 0.85
CA LEU A 59 5.89 3.55 1.41
C LEU A 59 5.98 3.56 2.93
N GLU A 60 5.54 4.65 3.54
CA GLU A 60 5.52 4.81 5.00
C GLU A 60 4.11 4.51 5.53
N ILE A 61 3.70 3.24 5.45
CA ILE A 61 2.33 2.77 5.72
C ILE A 61 2.42 1.51 6.60
N LYS A 62 1.43 1.27 7.48
CA LYS A 62 1.54 0.23 8.52
C LYS A 62 1.41 -1.21 8.02
N ASP A 63 0.68 -1.45 6.94
CA ASP A 63 0.49 -2.79 6.35
C ASP A 63 1.59 -3.21 5.36
N ASN A 64 2.65 -2.38 5.26
CA ASN A 64 3.94 -2.67 4.62
C ASN A 64 3.79 -3.30 3.22
N GLU A 65 4.06 -4.61 3.10
CA GLU A 65 4.10 -5.35 1.85
C GLU A 65 2.75 -5.38 1.12
N GLN A 66 1.63 -5.29 1.85
CA GLN A 66 0.29 -5.32 1.26
C GLN A 66 0.07 -4.09 0.39
N SER A 67 0.34 -2.91 0.94
CA SER A 67 0.33 -1.65 0.20
C SER A 67 1.38 -1.62 -0.93
N ALA A 68 2.53 -2.25 -0.74
CA ALA A 68 3.56 -2.32 -1.79
C ALA A 68 3.09 -3.10 -3.02
N ILE A 69 2.43 -4.25 -2.84
CA ILE A 69 1.86 -5.04 -3.94
C ILE A 69 0.82 -4.21 -4.69
N ILE A 70 -0.03 -3.49 -3.97
CA ILE A 70 -1.06 -2.58 -4.52
C ILE A 70 -0.43 -1.41 -5.29
N ALA A 71 0.75 -0.93 -4.89
CA ALA A 71 1.43 0.24 -5.49
C ALA A 71 2.18 -0.05 -6.81
N VAL A 72 2.59 -1.30 -7.06
CA VAL A 72 3.29 -1.72 -8.28
C VAL A 72 2.60 -1.31 -9.61
N PRO A 73 1.27 -1.46 -9.83
CA PRO A 73 0.66 -1.09 -11.11
C PRO A 73 0.82 0.37 -11.44
N TYR A 74 0.56 1.22 -10.44
CA TYR A 74 0.52 2.66 -10.61
C TYR A 74 1.89 3.18 -11.02
N THR A 75 2.96 2.55 -10.52
CA THR A 75 4.33 2.86 -10.94
C THR A 75 4.68 2.26 -12.32
N ALA A 76 4.25 1.02 -12.60
CA ALA A 76 4.52 0.36 -13.88
C ALA A 76 3.83 1.07 -15.06
N ARG A 77 2.59 1.53 -14.87
CA ARG A 77 1.78 2.24 -15.86
C ARG A 77 2.47 3.51 -16.37
N GLU A 78 3.00 4.33 -15.47
CA GLU A 78 3.62 5.59 -15.85
C GLU A 78 5.00 5.41 -16.49
N ARG A 79 5.73 4.33 -16.15
CA ARG A 79 7.00 3.98 -16.79
C ARG A 79 6.85 3.56 -18.26
N VAL A 80 5.71 2.98 -18.62
CA VAL A 80 5.46 2.34 -19.91
C VAL A 80 4.87 3.28 -20.97
N ARG A 81 4.46 4.51 -20.64
CA ARG A 81 3.98 5.46 -21.67
C ARG A 81 5.04 5.88 -22.71
N SER A 82 6.32 5.63 -22.44
CA SER A 82 7.44 5.89 -23.36
C SER A 82 7.95 4.67 -24.15
N GLN A 83 7.39 3.46 -23.97
CA GLN A 83 7.64 2.27 -24.82
C GLN A 83 6.38 1.39 -24.85
N PRO A 84 5.87 0.96 -26.02
CA PRO A 84 4.68 0.13 -26.09
C PRO A 84 4.99 -1.25 -25.49
N VAL A 85 4.65 -1.44 -24.21
CA VAL A 85 4.48 -2.76 -23.62
C VAL A 85 2.99 -3.01 -23.64
N ASP A 86 2.57 -4.12 -24.24
CA ASP A 86 1.19 -4.63 -24.15
C ASP A 86 0.88 -5.00 -22.69
N ILE A 87 0.67 -4.00 -21.84
CA ILE A 87 0.07 -4.20 -20.53
C ILE A 87 -1.42 -4.29 -20.81
N ASP A 88 -1.94 -5.52 -20.89
CA ASP A 88 -3.38 -5.76 -20.84
C ASP A 88 -3.92 -5.24 -19.49
N PRO A 89 -4.70 -4.14 -19.49
CA PRO A 89 -5.28 -3.60 -18.27
C PRO A 89 -6.22 -4.59 -17.57
N GLY A 90 -6.79 -5.54 -18.34
CA GLY A 90 -7.61 -6.63 -17.82
C GLY A 90 -6.79 -7.60 -16.98
N ASN A 91 -5.58 -7.94 -17.41
CA ASN A 91 -4.68 -8.82 -16.68
C ASN A 91 -4.20 -8.19 -15.37
N TYR A 92 -3.92 -6.88 -15.37
CA TYR A 92 -3.54 -6.19 -14.14
C TYR A 92 -4.71 -6.11 -13.14
N ARG A 93 -5.88 -5.72 -13.63
CA ARG A 93 -7.10 -5.67 -12.80
C ARG A 93 -7.45 -7.04 -12.23
N TYR A 94 -7.28 -8.11 -13.01
CA TYR A 94 -7.46 -9.48 -12.56
C TYR A 94 -6.46 -9.88 -11.46
N ILE A 95 -5.17 -9.57 -11.62
CA ILE A 95 -4.15 -9.82 -10.58
C ILE A 95 -4.51 -9.05 -9.29
N TYR A 96 -4.96 -7.81 -9.43
CA TYR A 96 -5.38 -6.95 -8.32
C TYR A 96 -6.60 -7.50 -7.58
N GLU A 97 -7.68 -7.79 -8.31
CA GLU A 97 -8.92 -8.33 -7.76
C GLU A 97 -8.67 -9.70 -7.09
N ASN A 98 -7.80 -10.54 -7.66
CA ASN A 98 -7.40 -11.80 -7.06
C ASN A 98 -6.56 -11.61 -5.78
N ALA A 99 -5.61 -10.68 -5.76
CA ALA A 99 -4.84 -10.36 -4.56
C ALA A 99 -5.76 -9.87 -3.44
N GLN A 100 -6.73 -9.00 -3.75
CA GLN A 100 -7.71 -8.52 -2.79
C GLN A 100 -8.59 -9.65 -2.25
N HIS A 101 -9.05 -10.55 -3.13
CA HIS A 101 -9.84 -11.72 -2.76
C HIS A 101 -9.08 -12.65 -1.81
N LEU A 102 -7.84 -13.01 -2.15
CA LEU A 102 -6.98 -13.86 -1.32
C LEU A 102 -6.70 -13.24 0.06
N GLN A 103 -6.53 -11.93 0.13
CA GLN A 103 -6.32 -11.21 1.39
C GLN A 103 -7.59 -11.23 2.26
N ASN A 104 -8.76 -11.01 1.66
CA ASN A 104 -10.04 -11.10 2.36
C ASN A 104 -10.26 -12.50 2.93
N GLU A 105 -9.97 -13.55 2.16
CA GLU A 105 -10.03 -14.93 2.66
C GLU A 105 -9.07 -15.17 3.83
N ALA A 106 -7.82 -14.68 3.72
CA ALA A 106 -6.83 -14.82 4.79
C ALA A 106 -7.30 -14.15 6.08
N ASN A 107 -7.90 -12.97 5.97
CA ASN A 107 -8.45 -12.22 7.10
C ASN A 107 -9.67 -12.92 7.72
N GLU A 108 -10.58 -13.48 6.92
CA GLU A 108 -11.68 -14.30 7.43
C GLU A 108 -11.18 -15.55 8.17
N ARG A 109 -10.19 -16.25 7.61
CA ARG A 109 -9.59 -17.43 8.26
C ARG A 109 -8.98 -17.05 9.62
N LYS A 110 -8.30 -15.90 9.71
CA LYS A 110 -7.78 -15.36 10.98
C LYS A 110 -8.93 -15.05 11.98
N ARG A 111 -10.01 -14.42 11.53
CA ARG A 111 -11.21 -14.12 12.37
C ARG A 111 -11.85 -15.39 12.90
N LYS A 112 -12.15 -16.37 12.04
CA LYS A 112 -12.74 -17.66 12.43
C LYS A 112 -11.84 -18.42 13.42
N ARG A 113 -10.52 -18.39 13.24
CA ARG A 113 -9.56 -18.96 14.20
C ARG A 113 -9.59 -18.25 15.55
N ALA A 114 -9.68 -16.92 15.56
CA ALA A 114 -9.78 -16.13 16.80
C ALA A 114 -11.09 -16.40 17.55
N GLU A 115 -12.22 -16.49 16.85
CA GLU A 115 -13.52 -16.85 17.42
C GLU A 115 -13.54 -18.28 17.98
N LYS A 116 -12.99 -19.25 17.23
CA LYS A 116 -12.86 -20.64 17.70
C LYS A 116 -11.97 -20.76 18.94
N LYS A 117 -10.95 -19.90 19.11
CA LYS A 117 -10.14 -19.81 20.34
C LYS A 117 -10.89 -19.18 21.52
N LYS A 118 -11.89 -18.32 21.27
CA LYS A 118 -12.74 -17.72 22.32
C LYS A 118 -13.81 -18.69 22.84
N LEU A 119 -14.31 -19.60 22.01
CA LEU A 119 -15.31 -20.61 22.41
C LEU A 119 -14.89 -21.46 23.64
N PRO A 120 -13.68 -22.02 23.74
CA PRO A 120 -13.29 -22.80 24.90
C PRO A 120 -13.13 -21.95 26.18
N MET A 121 -12.76 -20.66 26.09
CA MET A 121 -12.66 -19.76 27.25
C MET A 121 -14.02 -19.44 27.90
N LEU A 122 -15.10 -19.34 27.11
CA LEU A 122 -16.46 -19.12 27.66
C LEU A 122 -17.07 -20.39 28.29
N MET A 123 -16.64 -21.58 27.88
CA MET A 123 -17.12 -22.83 28.46
C MET A 123 -16.38 -23.22 29.75
N THR A 124 -15.17 -22.71 29.99
CA THR A 124 -14.46 -22.93 31.26
C THR A 124 -14.98 -22.02 32.39
N THR A 125 -15.45 -20.82 32.05
CA THR A 125 -15.96 -19.84 33.04
C THR A 125 -17.37 -20.15 33.54
N LYS A 126 -18.19 -20.89 32.78
CA LYS A 126 -19.55 -21.31 33.22
C LYS A 126 -19.58 -22.51 34.18
N LYS A 127 -18.47 -23.21 34.42
CA LYS A 127 -18.42 -24.37 35.33
C LYS A 127 -18.06 -24.01 36.79
N ILE A 128 -17.82 -22.73 37.12
CA ILE A 128 -17.30 -22.30 38.44
C ILE A 128 -18.38 -21.66 39.33
N VAL A 129 -19.62 -21.49 38.85
CA VAL A 129 -20.71 -20.95 39.67
C VAL A 129 -21.81 -22.01 39.81
N ASN A 130 -21.60 -22.92 40.77
CA ASN A 130 -22.68 -23.63 41.46
C ASN A 130 -23.00 -22.86 42.74
#